data_AF-A0A2P7BR92-F1
#
_entry.id   AF-A0A2P7BR92-F1
#
_cell.length_a   1.000
_cell.length_b   1.000
_cell.length_c   1.000
_cell.angle_alpha   90.00
_cell.angle_beta   90.00
_cell.angle_gamma   90.00
#
_symmetry.space_group_name_H-M   'P 1'
#
loop_
_entity.id
_entity.type
_entity.pdbx_description
1 polymer ?
#
loop_
_entity_poly.entity_id
_entity_poly.type
_entity_poly.pdbx_seq_one_letter_code
_entity_poly.pdbx_strand_id
1 'polypeptide(L)' 'MKANGENRDTLQRCSCSIDVIASVVTYEHYVAAETFKQMGQMTGENGVLFRESAPAKAATTELKRAQAEADIRCF' A
#
# COMPACT_ATOMS: atom_id res chain seq x y z
N MET A 1 3.54 -4.27 12.67
CA MET A 1 4.48 -4.36 13.81
C MET A 1 4.40 -5.70 14.54
N LYS A 2 3.22 -6.19 14.98
CA LYS A 2 3.10 -7.50 15.67
C LYS A 2 3.36 -8.76 14.82
N ALA A 3 3.27 -8.66 13.49
CA ALA A 3 3.36 -9.83 12.61
C ALA A 3 4.79 -10.30 12.29
N ASN A 4 5.82 -9.49 12.56
CA ASN A 4 7.17 -9.70 12.01
C ASN A 4 8.26 -9.86 13.10
N GLY A 5 7.93 -10.53 14.22
CA GLY A 5 8.92 -10.97 15.21
C GLY A 5 9.39 -9.93 16.23
N GLU A 6 8.75 -8.74 16.30
CA GLU A 6 8.90 -7.74 17.36
C GLU A 6 10.36 -7.34 17.72
N ASN A 7 11.28 -7.35 16.75
CA ASN A 7 12.68 -6.99 16.97
C ASN A 7 13.07 -5.68 16.25
N ARG A 8 14.21 -5.11 16.65
CA ARG A 8 14.70 -3.81 16.14
C ARG A 8 15.08 -3.85 14.66
N ASP A 9 15.62 -4.96 14.17
CA ASP A 9 15.99 -5.13 12.76
C ASP A 9 14.75 -5.04 11.88
N THR A 10 13.68 -5.78 12.22
CA THR A 10 12.39 -5.69 11.55
C THR A 10 11.84 -4.26 11.54
N LEU A 11 11.92 -3.54 12.67
CA LEU A 11 11.46 -2.15 12.73
C LEU A 11 12.25 -1.25 11.78
N GLN A 12 13.57 -1.43 11.67
CA GLN A 12 14.40 -0.69 10.73
C GLN A 12 14.02 -0.99 9.28
N ARG A 13 13.76 -2.25 8.93
CA ARG A 13 13.29 -2.62 7.58
C ARG A 13 11.92 -2.03 7.27
N CYS A 14 10.98 -2.05 8.21
CA CYS A 14 9.68 -1.40 8.06
C CYS A 14 9.80 0.12 7.86
N SER A 15 10.68 0.79 8.61
CA SER A 15 10.96 2.23 8.43
C SER A 15 11.50 2.51 7.01
N CYS A 16 12.50 1.73 6.58
CA CYS A 16 13.06 1.82 5.23
C CYS A 16 11.97 1.68 4.15
N SER A 17 11.07 0.70 4.31
CA SER A 17 9.99 0.46 3.35
C SER A 17 9.04 1.65 3.24
N ILE A 18 8.68 2.28 4.36
CA ILE A 18 7.84 3.50 4.38
C ILE A 18 8.54 4.64 3.65
N ASP A 19 9.84 4.85 3.91
CA ASP A 19 10.61 5.92 3.28
C ASP A 19 10.72 5.72 1.76
N VAL A 20 10.92 4.47 1.30
CA VAL A 20 10.94 4.15 -0.14
C VAL A 20 9.56 4.41 -0.77
N ILE A 21 8.47 3.96 -0.15
CA ILE A 21 7.12 4.21 -0.67
C ILE A 21 6.85 5.71 -0.78
N ALA A 22 7.20 6.50 0.25
CA ALA A 22 7.01 7.94 0.27
C ALA A 22 7.84 8.69 -0.78
N SER A 23 8.97 8.11 -1.23
CA SER A 23 9.78 8.67 -2.32
C SER A 23 9.19 8.46 -3.71
N VAL A 24 8.28 7.48 -3.86
CA VAL A 24 7.67 7.10 -5.14
C VAL A 24 6.23 7.62 -5.26
N VAL A 25 5.47 7.61 -4.16
CA VAL A 25 4.04 7.93 -4.14
C VAL A 25 3.80 9.15 -3.27
N THR A 26 3.11 10.15 -3.80
CA THR A 26 2.72 11.33 -3.01
C THR A 26 1.73 10.95 -1.92
N TYR A 27 1.67 11.73 -0.83
CA TYR A 27 0.72 11.48 0.25
C TYR A 27 -0.73 11.41 -0.23
N GLU A 28 -1.13 12.30 -1.15
CA GLU A 28 -2.48 12.30 -1.72
C GLU A 28 -2.80 11.02 -2.49
N HIS A 29 -1.87 10.55 -3.33
CA HIS A 29 -2.04 9.30 -4.08
C HIS A 29 -2.07 8.08 -3.16
N TYR A 30 -1.26 8.08 -2.10
CA TYR A 30 -1.30 7.05 -1.07
C TYR A 30 -2.68 6.98 -0.39
N VAL A 31 -3.21 8.13 0.03
CA VAL A 31 -4.53 8.20 0.66
C VAL A 31 -5.63 7.72 -0.30
N ALA A 32 -5.57 8.11 -1.57
CA ALA A 32 -6.52 7.63 -2.57
C ALA A 32 -6.45 6.11 -2.74
N ALA A 33 -5.25 5.55 -2.89
CA ALA A 33 -5.03 4.11 -3.04
C ALA A 33 -5.50 3.30 -1.83
N GLU A 34 -5.16 3.74 -0.61
CA GLU A 34 -5.63 3.08 0.62
C GLU A 34 -7.15 3.22 0.80
N THR A 35 -7.74 4.34 0.40
CA THR A 35 -9.21 4.52 0.42
C THR A 35 -9.88 3.51 -0.52
N PHE A 36 -9.41 3.38 -1.76
CA PHE A 36 -9.96 2.38 -2.70
C PHE A 36 -9.81 0.96 -2.16
N LYS A 37 -8.64 0.64 -1.60
CA LYS A 37 -8.36 -0.67 -1.01
C LYS A 37 -9.29 -0.98 0.17
N GLN A 38 -9.49 -0.02 1.08
CA GLN A 38 -10.37 -0.17 2.23
C GLN A 38 -11.83 -0.33 1.81
N MET A 39 -12.32 0.51 0.89
CA MET A 39 -13.69 0.42 0.38
C MET A 39 -13.91 -0.87 -0.44
N GLY A 40 -12.88 -1.36 -1.13
CA GLY A 40 -12.91 -2.62 -1.86
C GLY A 40 -13.01 -3.88 -0.98
N GLN A 41 -12.81 -3.76 0.34
CA GLN A 41 -13.04 -4.85 1.30
C GLN A 41 -14.53 -5.01 1.67
N MET A 42 -15.38 -4.04 1.32
CA MET A 42 -16.83 -4.17 1.54
C MET A 42 -17.38 -5.37 0.76
N THR A 43 -18.34 -6.07 1.37
CA THR A 43 -19.01 -7.21 0.75
C THR A 43 -20.10 -6.73 -0.22
N GLY A 44 -20.47 -7.61 -1.16
CA GLY A 44 -21.50 -7.33 -2.16
C GLY A 44 -21.05 -6.39 -3.26
N GLU A 45 -22.02 -5.88 -4.02
CA GLU A 45 -21.80 -5.06 -5.23
C GLU A 45 -21.11 -3.73 -4.93
N ASN A 46 -21.34 -3.16 -3.75
CA ASN A 46 -20.74 -1.90 -3.33
C ASN A 46 -19.20 -1.96 -3.32
N GLY A 47 -18.61 -3.08 -2.88
CA GLY A 47 -17.15 -3.25 -2.91
C GLY A 47 -16.57 -3.47 -4.31
N VAL A 48 -17.36 -3.99 -5.25
CA VAL A 48 -16.92 -4.24 -6.63
C VAL A 48 -16.57 -2.93 -7.33
N LEU A 49 -17.35 -1.86 -7.13
CA LEU A 49 -17.08 -0.55 -7.72
C LEU A 49 -15.69 0.00 -7.34
N PHE A 50 -15.30 -0.18 -6.08
CA PHE A 50 -14.01 0.28 -5.55
C PHE A 50 -12.85 -0.67 -5.87
N ARG A 51 -13.09 -1.86 -6.43
CA ARG A 51 -12.05 -2.78 -6.94
C ARG A 51 -11.86 -2.67 -8.45
N GLU A 52 -12.95 -2.53 -9.19
CA GLU A 52 -12.95 -2.72 -10.64
C GLU A 52 -12.86 -1.43 -11.45
N SER A 53 -13.18 -0.28 -10.83
CA SER A 53 -13.12 1.01 -11.53
C SER A 53 -11.70 1.38 -11.97
N ALA A 54 -11.59 2.09 -13.09
CA ALA A 54 -10.29 2.50 -13.62
C ALA A 54 -9.47 3.36 -12.63
N PRO A 55 -10.05 4.33 -11.90
CA PRO A 55 -9.32 5.08 -10.87
C PRO A 55 -8.81 4.19 -9.74
N ALA A 56 -9.61 3.20 -9.30
CA ALA A 56 -9.19 2.26 -8.28
C ALA A 56 -7.99 1.43 -8.73
N LYS A 57 -8.04 0.88 -9.95
CA LYS A 57 -6.93 0.10 -10.52
C LYS A 57 -5.67 0.94 -10.68
N ALA A 58 -5.80 2.18 -11.14
CA ALA A 58 -4.66 3.09 -11.30
C ALA A 58 -3.98 3.38 -9.95
N ALA A 59 -4.74 3.86 -8.96
CA ALA A 59 -4.21 4.22 -7.64
C ALA A 59 -3.60 3.01 -6.92
N THR A 60 -4.28 1.86 -6.92
CA THR A 60 -3.77 0.65 -6.26
C THR A 60 -2.56 0.04 -6.98
N THR A 61 -2.47 0.14 -8.30
CA THR A 61 -1.30 -0.34 -9.06
C THR A 61 -0.06 0.51 -8.79
N GLU A 62 -0.20 1.83 -8.71
CA GLU A 62 0.89 2.73 -8.34
C GLU A 62 1.44 2.37 -6.95
N LEU A 63 0.57 2.28 -5.94
CA LEU A 63 0.98 1.91 -4.59
C LEU A 63 1.61 0.50 -4.54
N LYS A 64 1.07 -0.47 -5.28
CA LYS A 64 1.62 -1.84 -5.34
C LYS A 64 3.02 -1.88 -5.95
N ARG A 65 3.31 -1.05 -6.96
CA ARG A 65 4.66 -0.95 -7.55
C ARG A 65 5.66 -0.36 -6.54
N ALA A 66 5.26 0.69 -5.82
CA ALA A 66 6.10 1.28 -4.78
C ALA A 66 6.38 0.30 -3.63
N GLN A 67 5.38 -0.49 -3.22
CA GLN A 67 5.55 -1.57 -2.24
C GLN A 67 6.53 -2.64 -2.74
N ALA A 68 6.42 -3.06 -4.00
CA ALA A 68 7.34 -4.05 -4.56
C ALA A 68 8.79 -3.54 -4.62
N GLU A 69 9.01 -2.26 -4.92
CA GLU A 69 10.35 -1.66 -4.84
C GLU A 69 10.85 -1.64 -3.40
N ALA A 70 10.01 -1.23 -2.46
CA ALA A 70 10.34 -1.20 -1.04
C ALA A 70 10.71 -2.59 -0.51
N ASP A 71 10.00 -3.64 -0.95
CA ASP A 71 10.32 -5.03 -0.60
C ASP A 71 11.72 -5.42 -1.10
N ILE A 72 12.04 -5.15 -2.37
CA ILE A 72 13.36 -5.48 -2.95
C ILE A 72 14.51 -4.74 -2.24
N ARG A 73 14.27 -3.50 -1.80
CA ARG A 73 15.31 -2.63 -1.25
C ARG A 73 15.52 -2.82 0.26
N CYS A 74 14.47 -3.18 1.00
CA CYS A 74 14.47 -3.13 2.45
C CYS A 74 14.31 -4.50 3.13
N PHE A 75 13.90 -5.55 2.41
CA PHE A 75 13.63 -6.88 2.98
C PHE A 75 14.46 -7.98 2.33
#